data_AF-A0AAG5DUT4-F1
#
_entry.id   AF-A0AAG5DUT4-F1
#
_cell.length_a   1.000
_cell.length_b   1.000
_cell.length_c   1.000
_cell.angle_alpha   90.00
_cell.angle_beta   90.00
_cell.angle_gamma   90.00
#
_symmetry.space_group_name_H-M   'P 1'
#
loop_
_entity.id
_entity.type
_entity.pdbx_description
1 polymer ?
#
loop_
_entity_poly.entity_id
_entity_poly.type
_entity_poly.pdbx_seq_one_letter_code
_entity_poly.pdbx_strand_id
1 'polypeptide(L)'
;EFRLRYQGLIPPAARGYEHFDAGAKYHVISDQDYIKYFVATVLQFQIYSELCQAALHSGPLHTCDFYRSREAGRILSDVMQQGASLSPQQLIKLLTRGKTSRMSVDALLEFFRPLEAWLEVQNRDEQLIGWRSTMED
;
A
#
# COMPACT_ATOMS: atom_id res chain seq x y z
N GLU A 1 12.18 -19.31 -3.13
CA GLU A 1 11.28 -19.35 -1.95
C GLU A 1 10.40 -18.11 -1.74
N PHE A 2 10.93 -16.92 -1.41
CA PHE A 2 10.07 -15.75 -1.06
C PHE A 2 9.13 -15.27 -2.18
N ARG A 3 9.52 -15.40 -3.44
CA ARG A 3 8.66 -15.09 -4.60
C ARG A 3 7.41 -15.97 -4.60
N LEU A 4 7.56 -17.27 -4.38
CA LEU A 4 6.44 -18.19 -4.23
C LEU A 4 5.63 -17.87 -2.97
N ARG A 5 6.28 -17.73 -1.82
CA ARG A 5 5.59 -17.52 -0.52
C ARG A 5 4.71 -16.27 -0.49
N TYR A 6 5.17 -15.15 -1.05
CA TYR A 6 4.45 -13.87 -0.95
C TYR A 6 3.72 -13.46 -2.22
N GLN A 7 4.08 -14.00 -3.38
CA GLN A 7 3.53 -13.57 -4.68
C GLN A 7 2.94 -14.71 -5.52
N GLY A 8 3.13 -15.98 -5.12
CA GLY A 8 2.64 -17.12 -5.89
C GLY A 8 3.34 -17.32 -7.23
N LEU A 9 4.63 -16.95 -7.30
CA LEU A 9 5.41 -16.99 -8.54
C LEU A 9 6.56 -18.01 -8.45
N ILE A 10 6.66 -18.85 -9.48
CA ILE A 10 7.81 -19.73 -9.75
C ILE A 10 8.61 -19.20 -10.95
N PRO A 11 9.94 -19.44 -11.00
CA PRO A 11 10.72 -19.09 -12.19
C PRO A 11 10.33 -20.01 -13.37
N PRO A 12 10.28 -19.49 -14.61
CA PRO A 12 9.94 -20.31 -15.78
C PRO A 12 11.07 -21.26 -16.23
N ALA A 13 12.26 -21.16 -15.62
CA ALA A 13 13.40 -22.02 -15.87
C ALA A 13 14.19 -22.22 -14.57
N ALA A 14 14.86 -23.37 -14.45
CA ALA A 14 15.64 -23.71 -13.27
C ALA A 14 16.74 -22.66 -12.98
N ARG A 15 16.93 -22.35 -11.69
CA ARG A 15 17.93 -21.38 -11.23
C ARG A 15 18.94 -22.09 -10.33
N GLY A 16 20.21 -22.13 -10.73
CA GLY A 16 21.34 -22.57 -9.90
C GLY A 16 22.03 -21.45 -9.12
N TYR A 17 23.08 -21.79 -8.37
CA TYR A 17 23.86 -20.89 -7.52
C TYR A 17 24.60 -19.79 -8.30
N GLU A 18 24.82 -19.99 -9.59
CA GLU A 18 25.40 -19.02 -10.53
C GLU A 18 24.47 -17.83 -10.82
N HIS A 19 23.20 -17.91 -10.44
CA HIS A 19 22.20 -16.88 -10.71
C HIS A 19 21.94 -15.99 -9.50
N PHE A 20 22.01 -14.67 -9.73
CA PHE A 20 21.62 -13.67 -8.75
C PHE A 20 20.43 -12.83 -9.24
N ASP A 21 19.25 -13.45 -9.29
CA ASP A 21 18.03 -12.84 -9.85
C ASP A 21 17.61 -11.54 -9.14
N ALA A 22 17.85 -11.46 -7.82
CA ALA A 22 17.59 -10.24 -7.06
C ALA A 22 18.43 -9.06 -7.59
N GLY A 23 19.66 -9.31 -8.07
CA GLY A 23 20.52 -8.29 -8.69
C GLY A 23 19.97 -7.73 -10.00
N ALA A 24 19.02 -8.40 -10.66
CA ALA A 24 18.33 -7.85 -11.82
C ALA A 24 17.30 -6.76 -11.45
N LYS A 25 17.01 -6.55 -10.15
CA LYS A 25 16.20 -5.44 -9.67
C LYS A 25 17.10 -4.28 -9.26
N TYR A 26 16.90 -3.13 -9.91
CA TYR A 26 17.69 -1.90 -9.70
C TYR A 26 18.01 -1.60 -8.23
N HIS A 27 17.02 -1.62 -7.34
CA HIS A 27 17.19 -1.30 -5.93
C HIS A 27 18.22 -2.15 -5.19
N VAL A 28 18.42 -3.40 -5.62
CA VAL A 28 19.39 -4.31 -5.01
C VAL A 28 20.81 -3.89 -5.39
N ILE A 29 21.07 -3.59 -6.67
CA ILE A 29 22.41 -3.19 -7.14
C ILE A 29 22.73 -1.74 -6.82
N SER A 30 21.72 -0.89 -6.60
CA SER A 30 21.89 0.51 -6.26
C SER A 30 21.92 0.78 -4.75
N ASP A 31 21.90 -0.26 -3.92
CA ASP A 31 21.83 -0.17 -2.45
C ASP A 31 20.72 0.77 -1.95
N GLN A 32 19.50 0.58 -2.48
CA GLN A 32 18.34 1.39 -2.12
C GLN A 32 17.29 0.58 -1.35
N ASP A 33 16.91 1.09 -0.19
CA ASP A 33 15.85 0.51 0.63
C ASP A 33 14.53 0.35 -0.12
N TYR A 34 13.93 -0.84 0.00
CA TYR A 34 12.68 -1.19 -0.67
C TYR A 34 11.43 -1.07 0.22
N ILE A 35 11.59 -1.16 1.55
CA ILE A 35 10.47 -1.13 2.50
C ILE A 35 9.66 0.19 2.40
N LYS A 36 10.30 1.27 1.96
CA LYS A 36 9.68 2.57 1.72
C LYS A 36 8.48 2.47 0.76
N TYR A 37 8.52 1.57 -0.23
CA TYR A 37 7.41 1.39 -1.16
C TYR A 37 6.20 0.71 -0.51
N PHE A 38 6.43 -0.31 0.32
CA PHE A 38 5.36 -0.99 1.05
C PHE A 38 4.66 -0.01 2.03
N VAL A 39 5.46 0.72 2.80
CA VAL A 39 4.95 1.73 3.74
C VAL A 39 4.26 2.88 3.00
N ALA A 40 4.82 3.36 1.89
CA ALA A 40 4.21 4.41 1.09
C ALA A 40 2.85 3.99 0.54
N THR A 41 2.68 2.74 0.08
CA THR A 41 1.37 2.24 -0.37
C THR A 41 0.32 2.31 0.73
N VAL A 42 0.63 1.85 1.95
CA VAL A 42 -0.32 1.91 3.07
C VAL A 42 -0.65 3.35 3.44
N LEU A 43 0.38 4.20 3.60
CA LEU A 43 0.21 5.60 3.97
C LEU A 43 -0.50 6.41 2.88
N GLN A 44 -0.31 6.10 1.60
CA GLN A 44 -0.96 6.81 0.50
C GLN A 44 -2.48 6.79 0.67
N PHE A 45 -3.08 5.63 0.96
CA PHE A 45 -4.52 5.53 1.17
C PHE A 45 -4.97 6.15 2.49
N GLN A 46 -4.18 6.00 3.56
CA GLN A 46 -4.49 6.63 4.85
C GLN A 46 -4.51 8.17 4.73
N ILE A 47 -3.50 8.74 4.06
CA ILE A 47 -3.45 10.18 3.75
C ILE A 47 -4.64 10.55 2.86
N TYR A 48 -4.87 9.82 1.77
CA TYR A 48 -5.97 10.09 0.84
C TYR A 48 -7.32 10.13 1.55
N SER A 49 -7.62 9.16 2.43
CA SER A 49 -8.87 9.15 3.21
C SER A 49 -9.00 10.36 4.12
N GLU A 50 -7.96 10.76 4.85
CA GLU A 50 -8.01 11.96 5.70
C GLU A 50 -8.23 13.24 4.89
N LEU A 51 -7.60 13.36 3.71
CA LEU A 51 -7.79 14.49 2.82
C LEU A 51 -9.21 14.53 2.22
N CYS A 52 -9.77 13.38 1.87
CA CYS A 52 -11.14 13.25 1.40
C CYS A 52 -12.17 13.64 2.46
N GLN A 53 -11.96 13.20 3.70
CA GLN A 53 -12.80 13.61 4.83
C GLN A 53 -12.72 15.11 5.07
N ALA A 54 -11.53 15.69 4.98
CA ALA A 54 -11.32 17.13 5.09
C ALA A 54 -11.96 17.93 3.95
N ALA A 55 -12.09 17.33 2.76
CA ALA A 55 -12.82 17.88 1.62
C ALA A 55 -14.34 17.67 1.71
N LEU A 56 -14.85 17.09 2.81
CA LEU A 56 -16.27 16.76 3.00
C LEU A 56 -16.80 15.83 1.91
N HIS A 57 -15.94 14.95 1.37
CA HIS A 57 -16.36 13.92 0.42
C HIS A 57 -17.40 13.00 1.04
N SER A 58 -18.37 12.59 0.24
CA SER A 58 -19.38 11.60 0.60
C SER A 58 -19.51 10.54 -0.50
N GLY A 59 -19.78 9.30 -0.11
CA GLY A 59 -19.80 8.17 -1.02
C GLY A 59 -18.48 7.37 -1.02
N PRO A 60 -18.29 6.47 -2.00
CA PRO A 60 -17.14 5.58 -2.02
C PRO A 60 -15.81 6.34 -2.06
N LEU A 61 -14.81 5.86 -1.31
CA LEU A 61 -13.53 6.53 -1.21
C LEU A 61 -12.84 6.71 -2.57
N HIS A 62 -12.92 5.71 -3.46
CA HIS A 62 -12.29 5.76 -4.78
C HIS A 62 -12.87 6.78 -5.76
N THR A 63 -13.98 7.44 -5.43
CA THR A 63 -14.56 8.53 -6.23
C THR A 63 -14.23 9.92 -5.68
N CYS A 64 -13.44 9.99 -4.61
CA CYS A 64 -13.08 11.27 -4.00
C CYS A 64 -12.19 12.11 -4.91
N ASP A 65 -12.51 13.39 -5.01
CA ASP A 65 -11.61 14.41 -5.54
C ASP A 65 -11.57 15.58 -4.57
N PHE A 66 -10.39 15.83 -4.00
CA PHE A 66 -10.16 16.96 -3.10
C PHE A 66 -9.53 18.17 -3.83
N TYR A 67 -9.59 18.21 -5.16
CA TYR A 67 -9.19 19.39 -5.93
C TYR A 67 -9.89 20.65 -5.39
N ARG A 68 -9.10 21.72 -5.20
CA ARG A 68 -9.51 23.00 -4.58
C ARG A 68 -9.94 22.93 -3.10
N SER A 69 -9.80 21.80 -2.42
CA SER A 69 -10.00 21.74 -0.97
C SER A 69 -8.85 22.43 -0.23
N ARG A 70 -9.13 23.61 0.32
CA ARG A 70 -8.17 24.35 1.16
C ARG A 70 -7.83 23.60 2.44
N GLU A 71 -8.81 22.92 3.02
CA GLU A 71 -8.60 22.18 4.27
C GLU A 71 -7.73 20.94 4.05
N ALA A 72 -7.92 20.21 2.96
CA ALA A 72 -7.02 19.12 2.57
C ALA A 72 -5.59 19.64 2.34
N GLY A 73 -5.46 20.75 1.61
CA GLY A 73 -4.16 21.40 1.39
C GLY A 73 -3.47 21.82 2.70
N ARG A 74 -4.24 22.33 3.68
CA ARG A 74 -3.73 22.72 5.00
C ARG A 74 -3.18 21.52 5.76
N ILE A 75 -3.90 20.40 5.82
CA ILE A 75 -3.43 19.17 6.47
C ILE A 75 -2.12 18.69 5.83
N LEU A 76 -2.07 18.62 4.50
CA LEU A 76 -0.86 18.18 3.80
C LEU A 76 0.33 19.13 4.06
N SER A 77 0.08 20.44 4.05
CA SER A 77 1.09 21.45 4.35
C SER A 77 1.61 21.34 5.79
N ASP A 78 0.72 21.18 6.77
CA ASP A 78 1.08 21.06 8.19
C ASP A 78 2.00 19.85 8.43
N VAL A 79 1.72 18.72 7.77
CA VAL A 79 2.54 17.50 7.83
C VAL A 79 3.88 17.68 7.12
N MET A 80 3.88 18.16 5.87
CA MET A 80 5.11 18.26 5.08
C MET A 80 6.11 19.28 5.65
N GLN A 81 5.64 20.36 6.28
CA GLN A 81 6.50 21.37 6.90
C GLN A 81 7.34 20.84 8.06
N GLN A 82 6.93 19.73 8.69
CA GLN A 82 7.69 19.16 9.81
C GLN A 82 8.97 18.45 9.35
N GLY A 83 9.00 17.93 8.12
CA GLY A 83 10.09 17.10 7.63
C GLY A 83 10.41 15.96 8.59
N ALA A 84 11.68 15.84 8.98
CA ALA A 84 12.16 14.82 9.91
C ALA A 84 12.19 15.29 11.39
N SER A 85 11.56 16.42 11.73
CA SER A 85 11.57 16.95 13.11
C SER A 85 10.65 16.18 14.07
N LEU A 86 9.66 15.46 13.55
CA LEU A 86 8.72 14.66 14.32
C LEU A 86 8.90 13.17 14.06
N SER A 87 8.58 12.35 15.08
CA SER A 87 8.49 10.90 14.90
C SER A 87 7.35 10.52 13.95
N PRO A 88 7.42 9.35 13.28
CA PRO A 88 6.35 8.88 12.41
C PRO A 88 4.97 8.83 13.09
N GLN A 89 4.91 8.44 14.36
CA GLN A 89 3.67 8.39 15.13
C GLN A 89 3.09 9.78 15.36
N GLN A 90 3.93 10.78 15.60
CA GLN A 90 3.50 12.18 15.73
C GLN A 90 3.02 12.74 14.39
N LEU A 91 3.68 12.41 13.28
CA LEU A 91 3.24 12.81 11.94
C LEU A 91 1.89 12.20 11.57
N ILE A 92 1.67 10.90 11.87
CA ILE A 92 0.37 10.24 11.64
C ILE A 92 -0.71 10.87 12.53
N LYS A 93 -0.37 11.21 13.78
CA LYS A 93 -1.30 11.92 14.67
C LYS A 93 -1.67 13.30 14.15
N LEU A 94 -0.71 14.02 13.57
CA LEU A 94 -0.96 15.32 12.93
C LEU A 94 -1.85 15.18 11.69
N LEU A 95 -1.50 14.26 10.79
CA LEU A 95 -2.24 13.94 9.56
C LEU A 95 -3.71 13.62 9.86
N THR A 96 -3.94 12.73 10.84
CA THR A 96 -5.28 12.26 11.21
C THR A 96 -5.97 13.19 12.20
N ARG A 97 -5.40 14.37 12.46
CA ARG A 97 -5.93 15.39 13.38
C ARG A 97 -6.25 14.84 14.78
N GLY A 98 -5.41 13.92 15.27
CA GLY A 98 -5.51 13.33 16.59
C GLY A 98 -6.27 12.00 16.66
N LYS A 99 -6.89 11.52 15.58
CA LYS A 99 -7.67 10.26 15.59
C LYS A 99 -6.83 9.04 15.91
N THR A 100 -5.62 8.95 15.37
CA THR A 100 -4.71 7.82 15.60
C THR A 100 -3.25 8.23 15.42
N SER A 101 -2.34 7.49 16.05
CA SER A 101 -0.89 7.61 15.83
C SER A 101 -0.31 6.38 15.11
N ARG A 102 -1.18 5.52 14.57
CA ARG A 102 -0.82 4.25 13.96
C ARG A 102 -1.06 4.27 12.45
N MET A 103 -0.17 3.61 11.73
CA MET A 103 -0.40 3.26 10.35
C MET A 103 -1.52 2.23 10.26
N SER A 104 -2.45 2.38 9.33
CA SER A 104 -3.56 1.45 9.13
C SER A 104 -3.78 1.13 7.65
N VAL A 105 -4.19 -0.10 7.36
CA VAL A 105 -4.59 -0.56 6.02
C VAL A 105 -6.08 -0.32 5.74
N ASP A 106 -6.85 0.16 6.71
CA ASP A 106 -8.31 0.27 6.59
C ASP A 106 -8.73 1.10 5.38
N ALA A 107 -8.06 2.23 5.13
CA ALA A 107 -8.35 3.10 3.99
C ALA A 107 -8.00 2.44 2.65
N LEU A 108 -6.96 1.60 2.60
CA LEU A 108 -6.61 0.83 1.40
C LEU A 108 -7.70 -0.20 1.11
N LEU A 109 -8.17 -0.92 2.13
CA LEU A 109 -9.26 -1.89 2.00
C LEU A 109 -10.58 -1.20 1.62
N GLU A 110 -10.91 -0.06 2.24
CA GLU A 110 -12.10 0.72 1.91
C GLU A 110 -12.10 1.19 0.46
N PHE A 111 -10.96 1.68 -0.05
CA PHE A 111 -10.83 2.13 -1.43
C PHE A 111 -11.16 1.01 -2.42
N PHE A 112 -10.62 -0.19 -2.19
CA PHE A 112 -10.79 -1.34 -3.09
C PHE A 112 -11.99 -2.24 -2.78
N ARG A 113 -12.76 -1.96 -1.72
CA ARG A 113 -13.89 -2.80 -1.30
C ARG A 113 -14.87 -3.16 -2.42
N PRO A 114 -15.25 -2.25 -3.34
CA PRO A 114 -16.15 -2.62 -4.44
C PRO A 114 -15.53 -3.65 -5.40
N LEU A 115 -14.21 -3.55 -5.63
CA LEU A 115 -13.49 -4.51 -6.46
C LEU A 115 -13.31 -5.85 -5.73
N GLU A 116 -12.97 -5.81 -4.44
CA GLU A 116 -12.86 -7.01 -3.58
C GLU A 116 -14.17 -7.80 -3.60
N ALA A 117 -15.31 -7.15 -3.32
CA ALA A 117 -16.63 -7.79 -3.34
C ALA A 117 -16.97 -8.37 -4.73
N TRP A 118 -16.57 -7.69 -5.80
CA TRP A 118 -16.76 -8.21 -7.16
C TRP A 118 -15.89 -9.46 -7.42
N LEU A 119 -14.62 -9.42 -7.01
CA LEU A 119 -13.68 -10.55 -7.15
C LEU A 119 -14.13 -11.77 -6.33
N GLU A 120 -14.67 -11.58 -5.12
CA GLU A 120 -15.25 -12.66 -4.32
C GLU A 120 -16.39 -13.36 -5.06
N VAL A 121 -17.25 -12.61 -5.75
CA VAL A 121 -18.34 -13.18 -6.56
C VAL A 121 -17.81 -13.90 -7.78
N GLN A 122 -16.82 -13.35 -8.49
CA GLN A 122 -16.26 -14.00 -9.67
C GLN A 122 -15.52 -15.29 -9.32
N ASN A 123 -14.82 -15.30 -8.20
CA ASN A 123 -13.99 -16.41 -7.78
C ASN A 123 -14.75 -17.44 -6.92
N ARG A 124 -16.08 -17.32 -6.78
CA ARG A 124 -16.89 -18.17 -5.89
C ARG A 124 -16.80 -19.66 -6.20
N ASP A 125 -16.64 -20.00 -7.48
CA ASP A 125 -16.62 -21.38 -7.98
C ASP A 125 -15.19 -21.87 -8.24
N GLU A 126 -14.19 -21.02 -7.97
CA GLU A 126 -12.78 -21.41 -8.04
C GLU A 126 -12.47 -22.40 -6.92
N GLN A 127 -11.88 -23.53 -7.30
CA GLN A 127 -11.57 -24.60 -6.35
C GLN A 127 -10.43 -24.23 -5.38
N LEU A 128 -9.63 -23.22 -5.72
CA LEU A 128 -8.48 -22.77 -4.95
C LEU A 128 -8.25 -21.27 -5.14
N ILE A 129 -8.27 -20.52 -4.04
CA ILE A 129 -7.77 -19.14 -3.98
C ILE A 129 -6.39 -19.16 -3.34
N GLY A 130 -5.37 -18.76 -4.10
CA GLY A 130 -3.96 -18.92 -3.77
C GLY A 130 -3.31 -19.98 -4.64
N TRP A 131 -2.23 -20.61 -4.14
CA TRP A 131 -1.44 -21.55 -4.94
C TRP A 131 -1.04 -22.77 -4.12
N ARG A 132 -0.96 -23.92 -4.81
CA ARG A 132 -0.27 -25.12 -4.35
C ARG A 132 1.03 -25.21 -5.13
N SER A 133 2.13 -25.43 -4.44
CA SER A 133 3.42 -25.71 -5.07
C SER A 133 4.12 -26.76 -4.26
N THR A 134 4.68 -27.74 -4.95
CA THR A 134 5.80 -28.50 -4.45
C THR A 134 7.04 -27.68 -4.76
N MET A 135 7.97 -27.49 -3.82
CA MET A 135 9.20 -26.71 -4.05
C MET A 135 10.16 -27.35 -5.10
N GLU A 136 9.66 -28.36 -5.83
CA GLU A 136 10.26 -29.08 -6.94
C GLU A 136 9.71 -28.64 -8.32
N ASP A 137 8.64 -27.82 -8.36
CA ASP A 137 8.12 -27.14 -9.57
C ASP A 137 8.94 -25.89 -9.93
#